data_AF-A0A0N8GNN2-F1
#
_entry.id   AF-A0A0N8GNN2-F1
#
_cell.length_a   1.000
_cell.length_b   1.000
_cell.length_c   1.000
_cell.angle_alpha   90.00
_cell.angle_beta   90.00
_cell.angle_gamma   90.00
#
_symmetry.space_group_name_H-M   'P 1'
#
loop_
_entity.id
_entity.type
_entity.pdbx_description
1 polymer ?
#
loop_
_entity_poly.entity_id
_entity_poly.type
_entity_poly.pdbx_seq_one_letter_code
_entity_poly.pdbx_strand_id
1 'polypeptide(L)'
;MSHLPFENWIFDREKLTPSQIAELEAHLQTCQQCKRIQTGWKEVETLLHSTPLIPAPPQIVNRFQASLAERKAQRQKRQVRIALFALGGAFVLASMVFVLRLFWTVPPARLLSDLIGWITLAPQRWSEFQYILYYWGSQIPPLALVALVFLLTGWSILLLTLWFLTFQRLSKLGVRGQ
;
A
#
# COMPACT_ATOMS: atom_id res chain seq x y z
N MET A 1 45.53 -17.13 -34.33
CA MET A 1 44.06 -17.21 -34.33
C MET A 1 43.56 -16.48 -33.09
N SER A 2 42.39 -15.83 -33.13
CA SER A 2 41.87 -15.06 -32.00
C SER A 2 41.44 -15.97 -30.86
N HIS A 3 42.00 -15.78 -29.66
CA HIS A 3 41.66 -16.54 -28.44
C HIS A 3 40.35 -16.08 -27.77
N LEU A 4 39.93 -14.84 -28.07
CA LEU A 4 38.79 -14.16 -27.45
C LEU A 4 37.46 -14.96 -27.39
N PRO A 5 36.98 -15.61 -28.47
CA PRO A 5 35.71 -16.33 -28.42
C PRO A 5 35.78 -17.56 -27.50
N PHE A 6 36.91 -18.28 -27.52
CA PHE A 6 37.09 -19.49 -26.72
C PHE A 6 37.26 -19.18 -25.23
N GLU A 7 37.89 -18.06 -24.89
CA GLU A 7 37.98 -17.59 -23.51
C GLU A 7 36.59 -17.28 -22.94
N ASN A 8 35.73 -16.57 -23.69
CA ASN A 8 34.36 -16.31 -23.26
C ASN A 8 33.54 -17.60 -23.12
N TRP A 9 33.73 -18.55 -24.04
CA TRP A 9 33.03 -19.84 -24.01
C TRP A 9 33.42 -20.72 -22.81
N ILE A 10 34.63 -20.55 -22.23
CA ILE A 10 35.02 -21.26 -21.00
C ILE A 10 34.15 -20.81 -19.81
N PHE A 11 33.80 -19.53 -19.72
CA PHE A 11 32.99 -18.98 -18.63
C PHE A 11 31.48 -19.19 -18.83
N ASP A 12 31.00 -19.11 -20.07
CA ASP A 12 29.57 -19.22 -20.42
C ASP A 12 29.18 -20.61 -20.95
N ARG A 13 29.82 -21.67 -20.46
CA ARG A 13 29.68 -23.03 -21.02
C ARG A 13 28.23 -23.54 -21.05
N GLU A 14 27.40 -23.12 -20.11
CA GLU A 14 25.98 -23.48 -20.00
C GLU A 14 25.11 -22.91 -21.15
N LYS A 15 25.58 -21.85 -21.82
CA LYS A 15 24.84 -21.16 -22.89
C LYS A 15 25.27 -21.60 -24.29
N LEU A 16 26.23 -22.51 -24.40
CA LEU A 16 26.79 -22.96 -25.68
C LEU A 16 25.88 -23.98 -26.36
N THR A 17 25.81 -23.90 -27.68
CA THR A 17 25.21 -24.95 -28.51
C THR A 17 26.13 -26.18 -28.58
N PRO A 18 25.59 -27.39 -28.87
CA PRO A 18 26.41 -28.60 -29.01
C PRO A 18 27.55 -28.45 -30.02
N SER A 19 27.32 -27.69 -31.10
CA SER A 19 28.35 -27.40 -32.12
C SER A 19 29.51 -26.56 -31.58
N GLN A 20 29.22 -25.56 -30.76
CA GLN A 20 30.23 -24.69 -30.15
C GLN A 20 31.00 -25.41 -29.04
N ILE A 21 30.38 -26.37 -28.36
CA ILE A 21 31.06 -27.22 -27.37
C ILE A 21 32.11 -28.10 -28.06
N ALA A 22 31.78 -28.73 -29.19
CA ALA A 22 32.73 -29.53 -29.96
C ALA A 22 33.91 -28.69 -30.49
N GLU A 23 33.63 -27.47 -30.95
CA GLU A 23 34.66 -26.53 -31.44
C GLU A 23 35.58 -26.04 -30.31
N LEU A 24 35.00 -25.76 -29.13
CA LEU A 24 35.75 -25.43 -27.91
C LEU A 24 36.67 -26.59 -27.47
N GLU A 25 36.16 -27.82 -27.47
CA GLU A 25 36.94 -29.00 -27.08
C GLU A 25 38.11 -29.27 -28.05
N ALA A 26 37.89 -29.09 -29.35
CA ALA A 26 38.96 -29.17 -30.35
C ALA A 26 40.04 -28.08 -30.12
N HIS A 27 39.63 -26.86 -29.76
CA HIS A 27 40.55 -25.76 -29.45
C HIS A 27 41.37 -26.02 -28.19
N LEU A 28 40.76 -26.58 -27.15
CA LEU A 28 41.43 -26.88 -25.88
C LEU A 28 42.50 -27.98 -25.99
N GLN A 29 42.44 -28.83 -27.00
CA GLN A 29 43.47 -29.83 -27.28
C GLN A 29 44.74 -29.22 -27.91
N THR A 30 44.58 -28.12 -28.65
CA THR A 30 45.67 -27.50 -29.42
C THR A 30 46.24 -26.25 -28.76
N CYS A 31 45.45 -25.55 -27.95
CA CYS A 31 45.82 -24.29 -27.32
C CYS A 31 46.12 -24.45 -25.83
N GLN A 32 47.40 -24.37 -25.47
CA GLN A 32 47.85 -24.52 -24.08
C GLN A 32 47.41 -23.37 -23.16
N GLN A 33 47.21 -22.16 -23.70
CA GLN A 33 46.71 -21.00 -22.95
C GLN A 33 45.27 -21.19 -22.50
N CYS A 34 44.36 -21.49 -23.45
CA CYS A 34 42.94 -21.70 -23.14
C CYS A 34 42.74 -22.93 -22.24
N LYS A 35 43.59 -23.96 -22.39
CA LYS A 35 43.59 -25.12 -21.49
C LYS A 35 43.93 -24.74 -20.04
N ARG A 36 44.91 -23.86 -19.81
CA ARG A 36 45.23 -23.36 -18.45
C ARG A 36 44.08 -22.56 -17.83
N ILE A 37 43.38 -21.75 -18.63
CA ILE A 37 42.22 -20.98 -18.17
C ILE A 37 41.09 -21.93 -17.76
N GLN A 38 40.80 -22.96 -18.58
CA GLN A 38 39.79 -23.95 -18.27
C GLN A 38 40.10 -24.74 -16.99
N THR A 39 41.36 -25.16 -16.79
CA THR A 39 41.75 -25.90 -15.59
C THR A 39 41.64 -25.03 -14.34
N GLY A 40 42.11 -23.77 -14.41
CA GLY A 40 41.99 -22.83 -13.29
C GLY A 40 40.54 -22.50 -12.95
N TRP A 41 39.68 -22.34 -13.97
CA TRP A 41 38.25 -22.12 -13.76
C TRP A 41 37.58 -23.31 -13.07
N LYS A 42 37.90 -24.53 -13.50
CA LYS A 42 37.37 -25.77 -12.89
C LYS A 42 37.84 -25.95 -11.43
N GLU A 43 39.07 -25.55 -11.11
CA GLU A 43 39.58 -25.55 -9.73
C GLU A 43 38.81 -24.57 -8.85
N VAL A 44 38.54 -23.35 -9.34
CA VAL A 44 37.74 -22.34 -8.61
C VAL A 44 36.30 -22.82 -8.40
N GLU A 45 35.68 -23.39 -9.43
CA GLU A 45 34.34 -23.98 -9.35
C GLU A 45 34.29 -25.10 -8.29
N THR A 46 35.29 -25.98 -8.30
CA THR A 46 35.42 -27.05 -7.31
C THR A 46 35.59 -26.47 -5.90
N LEU A 47 36.40 -25.43 -5.72
CA LEU A 47 36.61 -24.78 -4.44
C LEU A 47 35.31 -24.16 -3.89
N LEU A 48 34.56 -23.46 -4.73
CA LEU A 48 33.27 -22.86 -4.38
C LEU A 48 32.23 -23.93 -4.01
N HIS A 49 32.14 -25.02 -4.77
CA HIS A 49 31.22 -26.12 -4.47
C HIS A 49 31.63 -26.96 -3.26
N SER A 50 32.93 -27.04 -2.96
CA SER A 50 33.46 -27.77 -1.79
C SER A 50 33.30 -27.00 -0.46
N THR A 51 32.95 -25.72 -0.53
CA THR A 51 32.77 -24.89 0.66
C THR A 51 31.53 -25.39 1.43
N PRO A 52 31.68 -25.79 2.70
CA PRO A 52 30.56 -26.31 3.47
C PRO A 52 29.50 -25.24 3.65
N LEU A 53 28.23 -25.59 3.39
CA LEU A 53 27.12 -24.71 3.73
C LEU A 53 27.03 -24.59 5.25
N ILE A 54 27.33 -23.39 5.77
CA ILE A 54 27.21 -23.09 7.19
C ILE A 54 25.71 -22.91 7.50
N PRO A 55 25.12 -23.76 8.37
CA PRO A 55 23.72 -23.60 8.73
C PRO A 55 23.51 -22.28 9.48
N ALA A 56 22.36 -21.66 9.26
CA ALA A 56 22.00 -20.45 9.99
C ALA A 56 21.95 -20.74 11.51
N PRO A 57 22.45 -19.82 12.36
CA PRO A 57 22.34 -19.98 13.80
C PRO A 57 20.86 -20.12 14.22
N PRO A 58 20.52 -20.99 15.18
CA PRO A 58 19.13 -21.21 15.61
C PRO A 58 18.47 -19.94 16.16
N GLN A 59 19.29 -19.00 16.64
CA GLN A 59 18.85 -17.71 17.16
C GLN A 59 18.33 -16.75 16.08
N ILE A 60 18.65 -16.97 14.79
CA ILE A 60 18.21 -16.05 13.73
C ILE A 60 16.69 -16.05 13.60
N VAL A 61 16.07 -17.23 13.70
CA VAL A 61 14.61 -17.40 13.56
C VAL A 61 13.91 -16.67 14.70
N ASN A 62 14.38 -16.86 15.93
CA ASN A 62 13.82 -16.20 17.12
C ASN A 62 13.94 -14.67 17.04
N ARG A 63 15.09 -14.14 16.59
CA ARG A 63 15.27 -12.68 16.42
C ARG A 63 14.39 -12.12 15.31
N PHE A 64 14.22 -12.86 14.21
CA PHE A 64 13.35 -12.46 13.12
C PHE A 64 11.88 -12.44 13.54
N GLN A 65 11.39 -13.50 14.19
CA GLN A 65 10.02 -13.59 14.68
C GLN A 65 9.73 -12.53 15.74
N ALA A 66 10.63 -12.31 16.70
CA ALA A 66 10.48 -11.28 17.72
C ALA A 66 10.39 -9.86 17.11
N SER A 67 11.21 -9.57 16.09
CA SER A 67 11.18 -8.25 15.43
C SER A 67 10.06 -8.10 14.38
N LEU A 68 9.40 -9.19 13.97
CA LEU A 68 8.38 -9.18 12.92
C LEU A 68 7.12 -8.42 13.35
N ALA A 69 6.66 -8.67 14.58
CA ALA A 69 5.49 -8.00 15.14
C ALA A 69 5.71 -6.49 15.25
N GLU A 70 6.89 -6.08 15.72
CA GLU A 70 7.25 -4.66 15.84
C GLU A 70 7.36 -3.99 14.46
N ARG A 71 8.04 -4.61 13.50
CA ARG A 71 8.14 -4.10 12.12
C ARG A 71 6.75 -3.97 11.46
N LYS A 72 5.84 -4.92 11.71
CA LYS A 72 4.47 -4.87 11.19
C LYS A 72 3.68 -3.70 11.79
N ALA A 73 3.77 -3.52 13.11
CA ALA A 73 3.13 -2.40 13.80
C ALA A 73 3.67 -1.04 13.33
N GLN A 74 4.99 -0.91 13.15
CA GLN A 74 5.60 0.32 12.63
C GLN A 74 5.17 0.62 11.19
N ARG A 75 5.08 -0.41 10.32
CA ARG A 75 4.57 -0.26 8.95
C ARG A 75 3.11 0.21 8.93
N GLN A 76 2.26 -0.37 9.77
CA GLN A 76 0.86 0.05 9.90
C GLN A 76 0.75 1.51 10.37
N LYS A 77 1.49 1.90 11.42
CA LYS A 77 1.51 3.29 11.89
C LYS A 77 1.98 4.26 10.80
N ARG A 78 2.99 3.87 10.01
CA ARG A 78 3.49 4.68 8.89
C ARG A 78 2.44 4.81 7.79
N GLN A 79 1.76 3.72 7.42
CA GLN A 79 0.69 3.73 6.42
C GLN A 79 -0.47 4.64 6.85
N VAL A 80 -0.90 4.57 8.11
CA VAL A 80 -1.96 5.43 8.65
C VAL A 80 -1.56 6.91 8.61
N ARG A 81 -0.31 7.24 9.00
CA ARG A 81 0.19 8.62 8.91
C ARG A 81 0.22 9.11 7.46
N ILE A 82 0.74 8.30 6.54
CA ILE A 82 0.79 8.67 5.11
C ILE A 82 -0.63 8.88 4.57
N ALA A 83 -1.57 7.98 4.89
CA ALA A 83 -2.96 8.13 4.47
C ALA A 83 -3.60 9.41 5.04
N LEU A 84 -3.38 9.72 6.33
CA LEU A 84 -3.86 10.95 6.95
C LEU A 84 -3.28 12.21 6.29
N PHE A 85 -1.97 12.25 6.05
CA PHE A 85 -1.33 13.37 5.37
C PHE A 85 -1.77 13.49 3.90
N ALA A 86 -1.97 12.36 3.21
CA ALA A 86 -2.44 12.36 1.83
C ALA A 86 -3.89 12.86 1.73
N LEU A 87 -4.79 12.38 2.59
CA LEU A 87 -6.18 12.83 2.65
C LEU A 87 -6.28 14.29 3.08
N GLY A 88 -5.56 14.68 4.14
CA GLY A 88 -5.52 16.07 4.60
C GLY A 88 -4.94 17.01 3.55
N GLY A 89 -3.83 16.62 2.92
CA GLY A 89 -3.21 17.38 1.84
C GLY A 89 -4.12 17.50 0.62
N ALA A 90 -4.78 16.42 0.20
CA ALA A 90 -5.74 16.43 -0.89
C ALA A 90 -6.94 17.36 -0.58
N PHE A 91 -7.44 17.34 0.66
CA PHE A 91 -8.52 18.23 1.09
C PHE A 91 -8.11 19.70 1.05
N VAL A 92 -6.91 20.04 1.55
CA VAL A 92 -6.37 21.41 1.53
C VAL A 92 -6.15 21.88 0.09
N LEU A 93 -5.61 21.03 -0.78
CA LEU A 93 -5.42 21.36 -2.20
C LEU A 93 -6.77 21.56 -2.90
N ALA A 94 -7.74 20.68 -2.67
CA ALA A 94 -9.08 20.80 -3.25
C ALA A 94 -9.78 22.08 -2.78
N SER A 95 -9.68 22.43 -1.49
CA SER A 95 -10.27 23.67 -0.96
C SER A 95 -9.60 24.91 -1.53
N MET A 96 -8.27 24.90 -1.66
CA MET A 96 -7.52 26.00 -2.27
C MET A 96 -7.90 26.20 -3.75
N VAL A 97 -7.99 25.12 -4.53
CA VAL A 97 -8.46 25.16 -5.93
C VAL A 97 -9.90 25.68 -6.00
N PHE A 98 -10.77 25.26 -5.09
CA PHE A 98 -12.16 25.72 -5.01
C PHE A 98 -12.24 27.23 -4.74
N VAL A 99 -11.46 27.74 -3.79
CA VAL A 99 -11.39 29.18 -3.48
C VAL A 99 -10.86 29.98 -4.67
N LEU A 100 -9.77 29.53 -5.29
CA LEU A 100 -9.21 30.15 -6.50
C LEU A 100 -10.24 30.20 -7.63
N ARG A 101 -10.98 29.10 -7.84
CA ARG A 101 -12.05 29.05 -8.84
C ARG A 101 -13.17 30.03 -8.52
N LEU A 102 -13.62 30.10 -7.27
CA LEU A 102 -14.64 31.06 -6.85
C LEU A 102 -14.22 32.50 -7.16
N PHE A 103 -12.99 32.87 -6.81
CA PHE A 103 -12.44 34.19 -7.11
C PHE A 103 -12.39 34.50 -8.62
N TRP A 104 -12.13 33.49 -9.46
CA TRP A 104 -12.07 33.68 -10.91
C TRP A 104 -13.45 33.77 -11.56
N THR A 105 -14.42 32.99 -11.07
CA THR A 105 -15.74 32.85 -11.71
C THR A 105 -16.81 33.79 -11.14
N VAL A 106 -16.68 34.21 -9.89
CA VAL A 106 -17.72 34.97 -9.20
C VAL A 106 -17.26 36.42 -9.05
N PRO A 107 -17.92 37.39 -9.71
CA PRO A 107 -17.59 38.79 -9.50
C PRO A 107 -17.86 39.18 -8.03
N PRO A 108 -17.00 39.99 -7.41
CA PRO A 108 -17.09 40.32 -5.97
C PRO A 108 -18.42 40.97 -5.58
N ALA A 109 -19.07 41.67 -6.50
CA ALA A 109 -20.41 42.23 -6.29
C ALA A 109 -21.48 41.14 -6.03
N ARG A 110 -21.38 39.98 -6.70
CA ARG A 110 -22.33 38.87 -6.53
C ARG A 110 -22.16 38.18 -5.17
N LEU A 111 -20.92 38.06 -4.68
CA LEU A 111 -20.66 37.56 -3.32
C LEU A 111 -21.30 38.46 -2.26
N LEU A 112 -21.21 39.78 -2.43
CA LEU A 112 -21.86 40.74 -1.54
C LEU A 112 -23.39 40.64 -1.62
N SER A 113 -23.97 40.55 -2.82
CA SER A 113 -25.42 40.38 -3.00
C SER A 113 -25.92 39.07 -2.38
N ASP A 114 -25.18 37.97 -2.52
CA ASP A 114 -25.54 36.69 -1.90
C ASP A 114 -25.42 36.75 -0.38
N LEU A 115 -24.39 37.42 0.16
CA LEU A 115 -24.21 37.61 1.60
C LEU A 115 -25.36 38.45 2.18
N ILE A 116 -25.74 39.53 1.49
CA ILE A 116 -26.89 40.37 1.84
C ILE A 116 -28.16 39.53 1.77
N GLY A 117 -28.39 38.76 0.70
CA GLY A 117 -29.55 37.89 0.57
C GLY A 117 -29.63 36.83 1.68
N TRP A 118 -28.49 36.26 2.09
CA TRP A 118 -28.42 35.33 3.22
C TRP A 118 -28.81 35.99 4.54
N ILE A 119 -28.39 37.23 4.79
CA ILE A 119 -28.70 37.96 6.02
C ILE A 119 -30.16 38.44 6.00
N THR A 120 -30.61 39.05 4.90
CA THR A 120 -31.96 39.60 4.77
C THR A 120 -33.02 38.51 4.80
N LEU A 121 -32.73 37.34 4.23
CA LEU A 121 -33.65 36.19 4.25
C LEU A 121 -33.39 35.24 5.42
N ALA A 122 -32.40 35.49 6.29
CA ALA A 122 -32.14 34.66 7.47
C ALA A 122 -33.37 34.51 8.38
N PRO A 123 -34.14 35.58 8.71
CA PRO A 123 -35.33 35.46 9.53
C PRO A 123 -36.42 34.62 8.85
N GLN A 124 -36.57 34.78 7.54
CA GLN A 124 -37.56 34.02 6.76
C GLN A 124 -37.18 32.54 6.68
N ARG A 125 -35.92 32.22 6.38
CA ARG A 125 -35.40 30.84 6.36
C ARG A 125 -35.49 30.18 7.74
N TRP A 126 -35.25 30.94 8.80
CA TRP A 126 -35.43 30.46 10.17
C TRP A 126 -36.90 30.12 10.46
N SER A 127 -37.82 30.99 10.04
CA SER A 127 -39.25 30.76 10.20
C SER A 127 -39.74 29.54 9.41
N GLU A 128 -39.28 29.35 8.17
CA GLU A 128 -39.60 28.19 7.34
C GLU A 128 -39.05 26.90 7.96
N PHE A 129 -37.82 26.93 8.48
CA PHE A 129 -37.24 25.78 9.18
C PHE A 129 -38.01 25.41 10.44
N GLN A 130 -38.43 26.40 11.24
CA GLN A 130 -39.29 26.16 12.41
C GLN A 130 -40.66 25.63 11.99
N TYR A 131 -41.23 26.13 10.89
CA TYR A 131 -42.51 25.64 10.37
C TYR A 131 -42.43 24.19 9.91
N ILE A 132 -41.33 23.82 9.23
CA ILE A 132 -41.02 22.44 8.87
C ILE A 132 -40.91 21.60 10.14
N LEU A 133 -40.08 21.99 11.11
CA LEU A 133 -39.93 21.24 12.37
C LEU A 133 -41.24 21.09 13.14
N TYR A 134 -42.07 22.13 13.18
CA TYR A 134 -43.37 22.10 13.83
C TYR A 134 -44.39 21.23 13.07
N TYR A 135 -44.38 21.30 11.73
CA TYR A 135 -45.20 20.46 10.87
C TYR A 135 -44.84 18.98 11.02
N TRP A 136 -43.55 18.65 10.98
CA TRP A 136 -43.06 17.30 11.24
C TRP A 136 -43.35 16.86 12.68
N GLY A 137 -43.19 17.74 13.67
CA GLY A 137 -43.47 17.44 15.08
C GLY A 137 -44.96 17.25 15.40
N SER A 138 -45.86 17.86 14.63
CA SER A 138 -47.32 17.74 14.81
C SER A 138 -47.96 16.65 13.95
N GLN A 139 -47.41 16.36 12.78
CA GLN A 139 -47.93 15.33 11.86
C GLN A 139 -47.36 13.93 12.13
N ILE A 140 -46.14 13.82 12.69
CA ILE A 140 -45.60 12.51 13.04
C ILE A 140 -46.23 12.04 14.36
N PRO A 141 -46.92 10.88 14.38
CA PRO A 141 -47.41 10.31 15.63
C PRO A 141 -46.24 10.08 16.59
N PRO A 142 -46.36 10.41 17.89
CA PRO A 142 -45.26 10.24 18.85
C PRO A 142 -44.73 8.80 18.89
N LEU A 143 -45.57 7.81 18.58
CA LEU A 143 -45.18 6.40 18.43
C LEU A 143 -44.20 6.14 17.26
N ALA A 144 -44.33 6.87 16.14
CA ALA A 144 -43.45 6.73 14.99
C ALA A 144 -42.04 7.31 15.29
N LEU A 145 -41.95 8.40 16.07
CA LEU A 145 -40.66 8.90 16.56
C LEU A 145 -39.97 7.90 17.49
N VAL A 146 -40.73 7.31 18.42
CA VAL A 146 -40.21 6.26 19.31
C VAL A 146 -39.71 5.06 18.49
N ALA A 147 -40.51 4.58 17.52
CA ALA A 147 -40.12 3.48 16.64
C ALA A 147 -38.85 3.81 15.81
N LEU A 148 -38.73 5.03 15.29
CA LEU A 148 -37.54 5.48 14.55
C LEU A 148 -36.30 5.53 15.45
N VAL A 149 -36.42 6.04 16.67
CA VAL A 149 -35.32 6.05 17.65
C VAL A 149 -34.90 4.63 18.00
N PHE A 150 -35.84 3.72 18.22
CA PHE A 150 -35.54 2.30 18.47
C PHE A 150 -34.87 1.62 17.27
N LEU A 151 -35.32 1.91 16.05
CA LEU A 151 -34.69 1.40 14.83
C LEU A 151 -33.27 1.94 14.68
N LEU A 152 -33.06 3.24 14.84
CA LEU A 152 -31.74 3.86 14.72
C LEU A 152 -30.76 3.37 15.79
N THR A 153 -31.21 3.27 17.04
CA THR A 153 -30.38 2.74 18.15
C THR A 153 -30.08 1.26 17.94
N GLY A 154 -31.07 0.45 17.55
CA GLY A 154 -30.88 -0.97 17.22
C GLY A 154 -29.89 -1.16 16.08
N TRP A 155 -30.03 -0.40 14.99
CA TRP A 155 -29.09 -0.43 13.87
C TRP A 155 -27.68 0.01 14.26
N SER A 156 -27.56 1.07 15.08
CA SER A 156 -26.26 1.53 15.57
C SER A 156 -25.57 0.47 16.43
N ILE A 157 -26.31 -0.21 17.32
CA ILE A 157 -25.79 -1.32 18.13
C ILE A 157 -25.38 -2.50 17.25
N LEU A 158 -26.19 -2.87 16.24
CA LEU A 158 -25.85 -3.94 15.30
C LEU A 158 -24.58 -3.60 14.51
N LEU A 159 -24.45 -2.37 14.02
CA LEU A 159 -23.26 -1.94 13.29
C LEU A 159 -22.02 -1.90 14.18
N LEU A 160 -22.13 -1.40 15.42
CA LEU A 160 -21.04 -1.37 16.38
C LEU A 160 -20.60 -2.79 16.79
N THR A 161 -21.55 -3.70 17.02
CA THR A 161 -21.24 -5.09 17.36
C THR A 161 -20.63 -5.84 16.17
N LEU A 162 -21.15 -5.66 14.96
CA LEU A 162 -20.58 -6.21 13.74
C LEU A 162 -19.16 -5.67 13.50
N TRP A 163 -18.96 -4.37 13.69
CA TRP A 163 -17.65 -3.73 13.61
C TRP A 163 -16.68 -4.28 14.67
N PHE A 164 -17.13 -4.46 15.90
CA PHE A 164 -16.32 -5.04 16.98
C PHE A 164 -15.96 -6.51 16.70
N LEU A 165 -16.91 -7.32 16.21
CA LEU A 165 -16.68 -8.72 15.85
C LEU A 165 -15.73 -8.86 14.66
N THR A 166 -15.88 -8.01 13.64
CA THR A 166 -14.96 -8.00 12.49
C THR A 166 -13.56 -7.57 12.91
N PHE A 167 -13.43 -6.56 13.77
CA PHE A 167 -12.15 -6.15 14.35
C PHE A 167 -11.50 -7.27 15.17
N GLN A 168 -12.27 -7.97 16.02
CA GLN A 168 -11.77 -9.13 16.77
C GLN A 168 -11.36 -10.29 15.85
N ARG A 169 -12.11 -10.55 14.78
CA ARG A 169 -11.79 -11.61 13.83
C ARG A 169 -10.51 -11.31 13.06
N LEU A 170 -10.33 -10.06 12.62
CA LEU A 170 -9.11 -9.58 11.96
C LEU A 170 -7.91 -9.57 12.92
N SER A 171 -8.13 -9.22 14.20
CA SER A 171 -7.13 -9.30 15.26
C SER A 171 -6.70 -10.76 15.52
N LYS A 172 -7.64 -11.68 15.70
CA LYS A 172 -7.36 -13.11 15.95
C LYS A 172 -6.74 -13.81 14.74
N LEU A 173 -7.14 -13.47 13.51
CA LEU A 173 -6.48 -13.95 12.28
C LEU A 173 -5.08 -13.35 12.12
N GLY A 174 -4.85 -12.14 12.61
CA GLY A 174 -3.51 -11.53 12.70
C GLY A 174 -2.60 -12.19 13.73
N VAL A 175 -3.16 -12.84 14.75
CA VAL A 175 -2.44 -13.57 15.82
C VAL A 175 -2.24 -15.05 15.49
N ARG A 176 -3.17 -15.71 14.76
CA ARG A 176 -3.02 -17.11 14.31
C ARG A 176 -2.05 -17.30 13.13
N GLY A 177 -1.55 -16.21 12.54
CA GLY A 177 -0.47 -16.23 11.55
C GLY A 177 0.92 -15.94 12.14
N GLN A 178 1.07 -16.03 13.48
CA GLN A 178 2.37 -16.08 14.16
C GLN A 178 2.81 -17.54 14.32
#